data_AF-A0A6P5WRG4-F1
#
_entry.id   AF-A0A6P5WRG4-F1
#
_cell.length_a   1.000
_cell.length_b   1.000
_cell.length_c   1.000
_cell.angle_alpha   90.00
_cell.angle_beta   90.00
_cell.angle_gamma   90.00
#
_symmetry.space_group_name_H-M   'P 1'
#
loop_
_entity.id
_entity.type
_entity.pdbx_description
1 polymer ?
#
loop_
_entity_poly.entity_id
_entity_poly.type
_entity_poly.pdbx_seq_one_letter_code
_entity_poly.pdbx_strand_id
1 'polypeptide(L)'
;MEKEYEENESKAIKNYSNGEFLTEEDYCAALTLASLKHATLDEKSAVALEKLKRKNLGAIKGKDKQEKEDPCIEKDPSSVIHGSNRISVPNSTIFYNYQPPVIPPVAALTGLIGKCSRPFEKRLTETDLTDRQTRLSLNKKHVQEFMIPLLKEDEDVNEGIRVITYDIEGKEYEMKFVFWSLKMYVLTSPGWKTFYREHRLEKDIDIVTVWMFRHRLTQNICFVITPRRSPMALPTQLNNRRKRGRKQQNLSKMRI
;
A
#
# COMPACT_ATOMS: atom_id res chain seq x y z
N MET A 1 -16.96 0.95 -82.58
CA MET A 1 -15.89 0.16 -81.95
C MET A 1 -14.73 1.13 -81.74
N GLU A 2 -14.22 1.44 -80.55
CA GLU A 2 -14.32 0.88 -79.20
C GLU A 2 -13.95 1.94 -78.16
N LYS A 3 -14.84 2.08 -77.17
CA LYS A 3 -14.60 2.22 -75.72
C LYS A 3 -13.59 3.26 -75.18
N GLU A 4 -14.20 4.30 -74.63
CA GLU A 4 -13.73 5.16 -73.55
C GLU A 4 -13.43 4.32 -72.28
N TYR A 5 -12.23 4.50 -71.70
CA TYR A 5 -11.82 3.84 -70.46
C TYR A 5 -11.92 4.84 -69.30
N GLU A 6 -12.95 4.70 -68.47
CA GLU A 6 -13.03 5.31 -67.14
C GLU A 6 -12.08 4.56 -66.19
N GLU A 7 -11.05 5.25 -65.69
CA GLU A 7 -10.26 4.79 -64.56
C GLU A 7 -11.03 5.02 -63.25
N ASN A 8 -11.55 3.92 -62.73
CA ASN A 8 -12.35 3.84 -61.52
C ASN A 8 -11.42 3.86 -60.29
N GLU A 9 -11.12 5.05 -59.76
CA GLU A 9 -10.39 5.19 -58.50
C GLU A 9 -11.18 4.52 -57.35
N SER A 10 -10.64 3.41 -56.87
CA SER A 10 -11.20 2.65 -55.75
C SER A 10 -11.20 3.51 -54.47
N LYS A 11 -12.41 3.84 -53.98
CA LYS A 11 -12.70 4.54 -52.72
C LYS A 11 -12.25 3.80 -51.43
N ALA A 12 -11.40 2.78 -51.55
CA ALA A 12 -11.01 1.90 -50.45
C ALA A 12 -9.70 2.31 -49.73
N ILE A 13 -8.94 3.29 -50.26
CA ILE A 13 -7.64 3.68 -49.66
C ILE A 13 -7.76 4.92 -48.74
N LYS A 14 -8.89 5.66 -48.77
CA LYS A 14 -9.03 6.92 -48.02
C LYS A 14 -9.43 6.78 -46.54
N ASN A 15 -9.61 5.57 -46.00
CA ASN A 15 -10.13 5.38 -44.63
C ASN A 15 -9.20 4.65 -43.64
N TYR A 16 -7.88 4.65 -43.89
CA TYR A 16 -6.89 4.16 -42.92
C TYR A 16 -5.79 5.22 -42.69
N SER A 17 -6.16 6.40 -42.20
CA SER A 17 -5.18 7.41 -41.79
C SER A 17 -5.63 8.26 -40.59
N ASN A 18 -6.26 7.65 -39.58
CA ASN A 18 -6.54 8.29 -38.30
C ASN A 18 -5.99 7.47 -37.12
N GLY A 19 -4.77 6.97 -37.24
CA GLY A 19 -3.93 6.69 -36.08
C GLY A 19 -3.00 7.88 -35.91
N GLU A 20 -2.96 8.48 -34.71
CA GLU A 20 -1.95 9.50 -34.37
C GLU A 20 -0.58 8.96 -34.75
N PHE A 21 -0.01 9.55 -35.80
CA PHE A 21 1.33 9.20 -36.24
C PHE A 21 2.27 9.76 -35.17
N LEU A 22 2.95 8.86 -34.45
CA LEU A 22 4.00 9.25 -33.50
C LEU A 22 4.96 10.20 -34.21
N THR A 23 5.15 11.38 -33.65
CA THR A 23 5.99 12.40 -34.28
C THR A 23 7.44 11.90 -34.31
N GLU A 24 8.24 12.44 -35.22
CA GLU A 24 9.68 12.15 -35.26
C GLU A 24 10.36 12.49 -33.92
N GLU A 25 9.83 13.49 -33.21
CA GLU A 25 10.22 13.86 -31.84
C GLU A 25 9.87 12.76 -30.83
N ASP A 26 8.68 12.16 -30.91
CA ASP A 26 8.27 11.04 -30.04
C ASP A 26 9.17 9.82 -30.23
N TYR A 27 9.52 9.52 -31.49
CA TYR A 27 10.43 8.42 -31.81
C TYR A 27 11.84 8.67 -31.27
N CYS A 28 12.38 9.88 -31.47
CA CYS A 28 13.68 10.28 -30.93
C CYS A 28 13.70 10.28 -29.39
N ALA A 29 12.62 10.74 -28.76
CA ALA A 29 12.48 10.71 -27.30
C ALA A 29 12.45 9.28 -26.77
N ALA A 30 11.68 8.38 -27.40
CA ALA A 30 11.62 6.97 -27.03
C ALA A 30 12.98 6.28 -27.18
N LEU A 31 13.70 6.54 -28.27
CA LEU A 31 15.04 5.98 -28.52
C LEU A 31 16.07 6.47 -27.49
N THR A 32 15.98 7.75 -27.12
CA THR A 32 16.82 8.37 -26.08
C THR A 32 16.53 7.75 -24.71
N LEU A 33 15.25 7.60 -24.33
CA LEU A 33 14.85 6.96 -23.07
C LEU A 33 15.26 5.48 -23.01
N ALA A 34 15.12 4.75 -24.11
CA ALA A 34 15.57 3.36 -24.21
C ALA A 34 17.08 3.24 -24.01
N SER A 35 17.86 4.16 -24.59
CA SER A 35 19.32 4.22 -24.44
C SER A 35 19.74 4.58 -23.01
N LEU A 36 18.99 5.47 -22.34
CA LEU A 36 19.25 5.87 -20.95
C LEU A 36 18.95 4.78 -19.92
N LYS A 37 18.01 3.86 -20.20
CA LYS A 37 17.66 2.75 -19.30
C LYS A 37 18.86 1.82 -19.00
N HIS A 38 19.79 1.75 -19.94
CA HIS A 38 20.98 0.91 -19.84
C HIS A 38 22.25 1.72 -19.49
N ALA A 39 22.12 3.03 -19.29
CA ALA A 39 23.24 3.86 -18.88
C ALA A 39 23.62 3.59 -17.42
N THR A 40 24.83 3.07 -17.21
CA THR A 40 25.41 2.91 -15.88
C THR A 40 26.04 4.23 -15.45
N LEU A 41 25.50 4.85 -14.40
CA LEU A 41 26.04 6.08 -13.83
C LEU A 41 27.00 5.73 -12.69
N ASP A 42 28.11 6.48 -12.59
CA ASP A 42 28.93 6.44 -11.38
C ASP A 42 28.17 7.08 -10.20
N GLU A 43 28.55 6.68 -9.00
CA GLU A 43 27.84 7.07 -7.77
C GLU A 43 27.79 8.60 -7.57
N LYS A 44 28.83 9.33 -7.96
CA LYS A 44 28.88 10.79 -7.81
C LYS A 44 27.90 11.46 -8.77
N SER A 45 27.86 11.00 -10.02
CA SER A 45 26.91 11.49 -11.02
C SER A 45 25.46 11.16 -10.65
N ALA A 46 25.19 9.96 -10.14
CA ALA A 46 23.85 9.56 -9.69
C ALA A 46 23.34 10.44 -8.51
N VAL A 47 24.19 10.70 -7.52
CA VAL A 47 23.87 11.57 -6.38
C VAL A 47 23.64 13.02 -6.82
N ALA A 48 24.47 13.52 -7.74
CA ALA A 48 24.30 14.87 -8.31
C ALA A 48 22.97 14.99 -9.09
N LEU A 49 22.62 13.98 -9.87
CA LEU A 49 21.38 13.95 -10.65
C LEU A 49 20.14 13.91 -9.76
N GLU A 50 20.14 13.11 -8.69
CA GLU A 50 19.05 13.08 -7.70
C GLU A 50 18.94 14.39 -6.90
N LYS A 51 20.06 15.09 -6.67
CA LYS A 51 20.04 16.44 -6.08
C LYS A 51 19.41 17.46 -7.03
N LEU A 52 19.72 17.38 -8.33
CA LEU A 52 19.17 18.27 -9.34
C LEU A 52 17.67 18.01 -9.58
N LYS A 53 17.28 16.73 -9.66
CA LYS A 53 15.87 16.30 -9.74
C LYS A 53 15.05 16.86 -8.59
N ARG A 54 15.56 16.76 -7.35
CA ARG A 54 14.89 17.35 -6.17
C ARG A 54 14.74 18.87 -6.25
N LYS A 55 15.76 19.58 -6.74
CA LYS A 55 15.69 21.04 -6.93
C LYS A 55 14.63 21.44 -7.97
N ASN A 56 14.58 20.73 -9.09
CA ASN A 56 13.64 21.03 -10.18
C ASN A 56 12.18 20.64 -9.82
N LEU A 57 11.98 19.52 -9.11
CA LEU A 57 10.67 19.16 -8.55
C LEU A 57 10.16 20.17 -7.52
N GLY A 58 11.06 20.81 -6.77
CA GLY A 58 10.72 21.91 -5.88
C GLY A 58 10.24 23.16 -6.63
N ALA A 59 10.85 23.47 -7.78
CA ALA A 59 10.48 24.62 -8.61
C ALA A 59 9.11 24.48 -9.29
N ILE A 60 8.69 23.25 -9.63
CA ILE A 60 7.38 22.98 -10.24
C ILE A 60 6.24 23.11 -9.21
N LYS A 61 6.53 22.93 -7.92
CA LYS A 61 5.53 22.91 -6.83
C LYS A 61 5.35 24.25 -6.10
N GLY A 62 5.92 25.34 -6.61
CA GLY A 62 5.99 26.63 -5.94
C GLY A 62 5.35 27.78 -6.71
N LYS A 63 4.02 27.78 -6.88
CA LYS A 63 3.22 28.99 -7.06
C LYS A 63 1.96 28.90 -6.19
N ASP A 64 2.16 29.04 -4.89
CA ASP A 64 1.22 29.65 -3.95
C ASP A 64 2.04 30.12 -2.73
N LYS A 65 1.91 31.42 -2.41
CA LYS A 65 2.57 32.11 -1.27
C LYS A 65 1.93 31.61 0.04
N GLN A 66 2.58 31.60 1.21
CA GLN A 66 3.12 32.77 1.92
C GLN A 66 3.87 32.36 3.22
N GLU A 67 5.02 33.02 3.49
CA GLU A 67 5.67 33.40 4.79
C GLU A 67 5.86 32.34 5.91
N LYS A 68 6.96 32.21 6.68
CA LYS A 68 8.10 33.09 7.02
C LYS A 68 9.17 32.29 7.83
N GLU A 69 10.39 32.83 7.86
CA GLU A 69 11.46 32.70 8.87
C GLU A 69 12.52 31.57 8.80
N ASP A 70 13.77 32.03 8.61
CA ASP A 70 15.09 31.47 8.94
C ASP A 70 15.84 32.57 9.74
N PRO A 71 16.99 32.35 10.44
CA PRO A 71 17.76 31.14 10.72
C PRO A 71 18.18 31.03 12.23
N CYS A 72 18.88 29.99 12.72
CA CYS A 72 20.34 30.02 12.88
C CYS A 72 20.93 28.68 13.36
N ILE A 73 22.14 28.43 12.87
CA ILE A 73 23.08 27.32 13.05
C ILE A 73 23.88 27.51 14.35
N GLU A 74 24.22 26.44 15.06
CA GLU A 74 25.55 26.28 15.67
C GLU A 74 25.89 24.80 15.98
N LYS A 75 27.20 24.53 16.05
CA LYS A 75 27.90 23.32 15.58
C LYS A 75 28.16 22.25 16.66
N ASP A 76 28.29 21.00 16.20
CA ASP A 76 29.14 19.82 16.59
C ASP A 76 30.21 19.97 17.71
N PRO A 77 30.83 18.89 18.26
CA PRO A 77 30.72 17.43 18.00
C PRO A 77 30.73 16.52 19.26
N SER A 78 30.30 15.25 19.13
CA SER A 78 30.89 14.15 19.93
C SER A 78 30.58 12.78 19.33
N SER A 79 31.66 12.09 19.00
CA SER A 79 31.80 10.73 18.48
C SER A 79 31.43 9.66 19.51
N VAL A 80 30.59 8.68 19.16
CA VAL A 80 30.84 7.27 19.49
C VAL A 80 30.29 6.39 18.37
N ILE A 81 31.21 5.73 17.66
CA ILE A 81 30.94 4.62 16.75
C ILE A 81 30.43 3.44 17.59
N HIS A 82 29.23 2.96 17.32
CA HIS A 82 28.85 1.57 17.60
C HIS A 82 28.32 0.96 16.31
N GLY A 83 29.20 0.23 15.64
CA GLY A 83 28.85 -0.67 14.56
C GLY A 83 27.86 -1.69 15.08
N SER A 84 26.60 -1.58 14.67
CA SER A 84 25.66 -2.68 14.68
C SER A 84 25.41 -3.07 13.23
N ASN A 85 26.10 -4.13 12.82
CA ASN A 85 25.70 -4.95 11.68
C ASN A 85 24.27 -5.45 11.95
N ARG A 86 23.27 -4.64 11.60
CA ARG A 86 21.91 -5.14 11.45
C ARG A 86 21.87 -5.88 10.13
N ILE A 87 22.21 -7.16 10.20
CA ILE A 87 21.78 -8.14 9.21
C ILE A 87 20.27 -7.90 9.03
N SER A 88 19.89 -7.40 7.85
CA SER A 88 18.50 -7.30 7.44
C SER A 88 18.00 -8.71 7.19
N VAL A 89 17.65 -9.41 8.26
CA VAL A 89 16.97 -10.70 8.16
C VAL A 89 15.63 -10.42 7.49
N PRO A 90 15.32 -11.05 6.34
CA PRO A 90 14.01 -10.89 5.72
C PRO A 90 12.95 -11.35 6.73
N ASN A 91 11.86 -10.59 6.88
CA ASN A 91 10.69 -10.87 7.74
C ASN A 91 9.97 -12.20 7.42
N SER A 92 10.58 -13.11 6.66
CA SER A 92 9.99 -14.30 6.06
C SER A 92 10.14 -15.57 6.90
N THR A 93 10.94 -15.59 7.97
CA THR A 93 11.41 -16.87 8.53
C THR A 93 10.99 -17.17 9.97
N ILE A 94 10.11 -16.40 10.64
CA ILE A 94 9.78 -16.61 12.08
C ILE A 94 8.27 -16.62 12.39
N PHE A 95 7.47 -17.43 11.68
CA PHE A 95 6.04 -17.67 12.01
C PHE A 95 5.67 -19.15 11.84
N TYR A 96 6.45 -20.03 12.44
CA TYR A 96 6.56 -21.45 12.11
C TYR A 96 5.23 -22.22 12.22
N ASN A 97 4.71 -22.67 11.07
CA ASN A 97 3.65 -23.67 10.83
C ASN A 97 2.24 -23.17 10.55
N TYR A 98 1.94 -21.87 10.63
CA TYR A 98 0.66 -21.39 10.10
C TYR A 98 0.81 -21.05 8.62
N GLN A 99 0.11 -21.80 7.78
CA GLN A 99 -0.03 -21.49 6.36
C GLN A 99 -1.46 -21.01 6.12
N PRO A 100 -1.67 -19.70 5.86
CA PRO A 100 -3.01 -19.21 5.61
C PRO A 100 -3.62 -19.88 4.37
N PRO A 101 -4.92 -20.21 4.40
CA PRO A 101 -5.58 -20.80 3.25
C PRO A 101 -5.57 -19.83 2.06
N VAL A 102 -5.55 -20.41 0.85
CA VAL A 102 -5.53 -19.63 -0.40
C VAL A 102 -6.78 -18.76 -0.52
N ILE A 103 -7.94 -19.28 -0.09
CA ILE A 103 -9.23 -18.59 -0.04
C ILE A 103 -9.54 -18.29 1.43
N PRO A 104 -10.03 -17.09 1.78
CA PRO A 104 -10.35 -16.76 3.16
C PRO A 104 -11.46 -17.66 3.71
N PRO A 105 -11.31 -18.23 4.93
CA PRO A 105 -12.24 -19.21 5.48
C PRO A 105 -13.44 -18.55 6.17
N VAL A 106 -14.17 -17.69 5.44
CA VAL A 106 -15.32 -16.93 5.96
C VAL A 106 -16.61 -17.55 5.47
N ALA A 107 -17.35 -18.21 6.37
CA ALA A 107 -18.56 -18.94 6.02
C ALA A 107 -19.63 -18.06 5.35
N ALA A 108 -19.78 -16.81 5.82
CA ALA A 108 -20.72 -15.83 5.25
C ALA A 108 -20.42 -15.46 3.78
N LEU A 109 -19.19 -15.68 3.31
CA LEU A 109 -18.75 -15.38 1.95
C LEU A 109 -18.74 -16.62 1.04
N THR A 110 -19.28 -17.74 1.50
CA THR A 110 -19.32 -19.00 0.73
C THR A 110 -20.04 -18.78 -0.59
N GLY A 111 -19.37 -19.09 -1.70
CA GLY A 111 -19.92 -18.89 -3.04
C GLY A 111 -19.93 -17.44 -3.54
N LEU A 112 -19.50 -16.47 -2.73
CA LEU A 112 -19.40 -15.06 -3.11
C LEU A 112 -17.97 -14.62 -3.47
N ILE A 113 -16.95 -15.38 -3.05
CA ILE A 113 -15.55 -15.11 -3.39
C ILE A 113 -15.25 -15.55 -4.82
N GLY A 114 -14.84 -14.61 -5.68
CA GLY A 114 -14.42 -14.85 -7.06
C GLY A 114 -12.91 -15.01 -7.17
N LYS A 115 -12.29 -14.35 -8.16
CA LYS A 115 -10.82 -14.27 -8.26
C LYS A 115 -10.27 -13.69 -6.96
N CYS A 116 -9.28 -14.35 -6.36
CA CYS A 116 -8.73 -14.01 -5.05
C CYS A 116 -7.21 -13.93 -5.11
N SER A 117 -6.64 -12.96 -4.39
CA SER A 117 -5.19 -12.79 -4.25
C SER A 117 -4.62 -13.88 -3.35
N ARG A 118 -3.30 -14.08 -3.42
CA ARG A 118 -2.61 -14.83 -2.36
C ARG A 118 -2.76 -14.11 -1.00
N PRO A 119 -2.89 -14.84 0.11
CA PRO A 119 -2.88 -14.25 1.44
C PRO A 119 -1.60 -13.48 1.69
N PHE A 120 -1.74 -12.33 2.35
CA PHE A 120 -0.64 -11.52 2.85
C PHE A 120 -0.68 -11.50 4.38
N GLU A 121 0.40 -11.92 5.03
CA GLU A 121 0.53 -11.78 6.47
C GLU A 121 1.33 -10.55 6.85
N LYS A 122 0.84 -9.85 7.87
CA LYS A 122 1.52 -8.68 8.41
C LYS A 122 1.45 -8.65 9.92
N ARG A 123 2.60 -8.58 10.57
CA ARG A 123 2.69 -8.16 11.98
C ARG A 123 2.34 -6.68 12.10
N LEU A 124 1.38 -6.38 12.94
CA LEU A 124 0.92 -5.01 13.15
C LEU A 124 1.98 -4.19 13.88
N THR A 125 2.19 -2.96 13.41
CA THR A 125 3.10 -2.01 14.05
C THR A 125 2.30 -0.89 14.71
N GLU A 126 2.97 -0.05 15.51
CA GLU A 126 2.35 1.15 16.08
C GLU A 126 1.74 2.07 15.01
N THR A 127 2.38 2.19 13.86
CA THR A 127 1.88 3.03 12.75
C THR A 127 0.58 2.51 12.15
N ASP A 128 0.29 1.21 12.32
CA ASP A 128 -0.96 0.62 11.86
C ASP A 128 -2.11 0.88 12.84
N LEU A 129 -1.82 1.11 14.13
CA LEU A 129 -2.83 1.19 15.19
C LEU A 129 -3.00 2.61 15.77
N THR A 130 -2.18 3.56 15.34
CA THR A 130 -2.25 4.93 15.85
C THR A 130 -3.44 5.70 15.28
N ASP A 131 -4.18 6.38 16.16
CA ASP A 131 -5.30 7.26 15.82
C ASP A 131 -4.93 8.47 14.95
N ARG A 132 -3.62 8.77 14.81
CA ARG A 132 -3.14 9.87 13.96
C ARG A 132 -3.04 9.49 12.49
N GLN A 133 -2.79 8.22 12.18
CA GLN A 133 -2.58 7.74 10.80
C GLN A 133 -3.70 6.84 10.30
N THR A 134 -4.37 6.11 11.21
CA THR A 134 -5.59 5.33 10.98
C THR A 134 -5.61 4.52 9.69
N ARG A 135 -4.51 3.79 9.45
CA ARG A 135 -4.28 3.02 8.23
C ARG A 135 -3.65 1.67 8.52
N LEU A 136 -4.00 0.65 7.75
CA LEU A 136 -3.23 -0.58 7.67
C LEU A 136 -2.33 -0.49 6.44
N SER A 137 -1.02 -0.45 6.62
CA SER A 137 -0.10 -0.50 5.47
C SER A 137 0.06 -1.92 4.93
N LEU A 138 0.16 -2.05 3.61
CA LEU A 138 0.30 -3.33 2.92
C LEU A 138 1.68 -3.43 2.28
N ASN A 139 2.21 -4.64 2.13
CA ASN A 139 3.50 -4.84 1.47
C ASN A 139 3.39 -4.45 -0.01
N LYS A 140 4.22 -3.49 -0.43
CA LYS A 140 4.17 -2.94 -1.79
C LYS A 140 4.33 -4.00 -2.86
N LYS A 141 5.33 -4.88 -2.71
CA LYS A 141 5.60 -5.94 -3.69
C LYS A 141 4.43 -6.92 -3.78
N HIS A 142 3.90 -7.36 -2.64
CA HIS A 142 2.75 -8.27 -2.59
C HIS A 142 1.52 -7.68 -3.28
N VAL A 143 1.24 -6.39 -3.01
CA VAL A 143 0.12 -5.70 -3.64
C VAL A 143 0.30 -5.64 -5.16
N GLN A 144 1.47 -5.22 -5.63
CA GLN A 144 1.75 -5.13 -7.06
C GLN A 144 1.66 -6.48 -7.77
N GLU A 145 2.10 -7.56 -7.12
CA GLU A 145 2.16 -8.90 -7.72
C GLU A 145 0.82 -9.64 -7.68
N PHE A 146 0.05 -9.51 -6.59
CA PHE A 146 -1.14 -10.36 -6.36
C PHE A 146 -2.46 -9.61 -6.24
N MET A 147 -2.43 -8.31 -5.97
CA MET A 147 -3.65 -7.52 -5.77
C MET A 147 -3.95 -6.62 -6.97
N ILE A 148 -2.99 -5.84 -7.46
CA ILE A 148 -3.17 -4.98 -8.64
C ILE A 148 -3.74 -5.74 -9.86
N PRO A 149 -3.31 -6.98 -10.17
CA PRO A 149 -3.88 -7.73 -11.31
C PRO A 149 -5.37 -8.09 -11.18
N LEU A 150 -5.99 -7.90 -10.01
CA LEU A 150 -7.42 -8.11 -9.81
C LEU A 150 -8.25 -6.88 -10.15
N LEU A 151 -7.63 -5.70 -10.27
CA LEU A 151 -8.30 -4.44 -10.56
C LEU A 151 -8.74 -4.36 -12.03
N LYS A 152 -9.77 -3.57 -12.29
CA LYS A 152 -10.24 -3.22 -13.63
C LYS A 152 -9.56 -1.92 -14.04
N GLU A 153 -9.67 -1.59 -15.32
CA GLU A 153 -9.07 -0.39 -15.91
C GLU A 153 -9.59 0.91 -15.27
N ASP A 154 -10.84 0.92 -14.79
CA ASP A 154 -11.48 2.05 -14.13
C ASP A 154 -11.18 2.16 -12.62
N GLU A 155 -10.49 1.17 -12.03
CA GLU A 155 -10.20 1.12 -10.61
C GLU A 155 -8.78 1.61 -10.30
N ASP A 156 -8.62 2.92 -10.13
CA ASP A 156 -7.33 3.52 -9.81
C ASP A 156 -7.08 3.61 -8.29
N VAL A 157 -6.03 2.93 -7.84
CA VAL A 157 -5.51 3.00 -6.46
C VAL A 157 -4.94 4.37 -6.09
N ASN A 158 -4.52 5.21 -7.04
CA ASN A 158 -4.03 6.56 -6.74
C ASN A 158 -5.17 7.49 -6.35
N GLU A 159 -6.31 7.40 -7.04
CA GLU A 159 -7.57 8.05 -6.65
C GLU A 159 -8.18 7.38 -5.42
N GLY A 160 -7.96 6.07 -5.32
CA GLY A 160 -8.27 5.18 -4.23
C GLY A 160 -9.71 4.66 -4.27
N ILE A 161 -9.85 3.39 -3.98
CA ILE A 161 -11.03 2.58 -4.27
C ILE A 161 -11.80 2.33 -2.97
N ARG A 162 -13.11 2.57 -2.96
CA ARG A 162 -13.96 2.18 -1.83
C ARG A 162 -14.14 0.67 -1.83
N VAL A 163 -13.91 0.03 -0.69
CA VAL A 163 -13.94 -1.42 -0.57
C VAL A 163 -14.65 -1.84 0.71
N ILE A 164 -15.34 -2.97 0.64
CA ILE A 164 -15.86 -3.64 1.84
C ILE A 164 -14.80 -4.63 2.32
N THR A 165 -14.48 -4.55 3.60
CA THR A 165 -13.57 -5.48 4.28
C THR A 165 -14.35 -6.32 5.26
N TYR A 166 -14.20 -7.64 5.20
CA TYR A 166 -14.86 -8.59 6.07
C TYR A 166 -13.90 -9.11 7.15
N ASP A 167 -14.40 -9.32 8.36
CA ASP A 167 -13.71 -10.13 9.37
C ASP A 167 -14.00 -11.64 9.17
N ILE A 168 -13.59 -12.47 10.15
CA ILE A 168 -13.80 -13.93 10.08
C ILE A 168 -15.27 -14.33 10.30
N GLU A 169 -16.02 -13.52 11.04
CA GLU A 169 -17.45 -13.65 11.25
C GLU A 169 -18.28 -13.15 10.04
N GLY A 170 -17.65 -12.48 9.09
CA GLY A 170 -18.30 -11.88 7.93
C GLY A 170 -18.91 -10.50 8.19
N LYS A 171 -18.55 -9.84 9.30
CA LYS A 171 -18.94 -8.47 9.57
C LYS A 171 -18.21 -7.50 8.63
N GLU A 172 -18.95 -6.53 8.14
CA GLU A 172 -18.47 -5.57 7.15
C GLU A 172 -17.86 -4.32 7.77
N TYR A 173 -16.76 -3.87 7.16
CA TYR A 173 -16.04 -2.65 7.50
C TYR A 173 -15.73 -1.89 6.20
N GLU A 174 -16.37 -0.74 6.00
CA GLU A 174 -16.10 0.12 4.86
C GLU A 174 -14.73 0.79 4.98
N MET A 175 -13.85 0.55 4.00
CA MET A 175 -12.51 1.11 3.95
C MET A 175 -12.24 1.72 2.57
N LYS A 176 -11.11 2.42 2.44
CA LYS A 176 -10.57 2.86 1.15
C LYS A 176 -9.22 2.22 0.92
N PHE A 177 -9.05 1.58 -0.23
CA PHE A 177 -7.78 1.02 -0.70
C PHE A 177 -7.07 2.05 -1.57
N VAL A 178 -5.92 2.58 -1.13
CA VAL A 178 -5.24 3.69 -1.80
C VAL A 178 -3.73 3.52 -1.80
N PHE A 179 -3.09 3.94 -2.89
CA PHE A 179 -1.64 4.13 -2.98
C PHE A 179 -1.26 5.51 -2.43
N TRP A 180 -0.89 5.55 -1.16
CA TRP A 180 -0.67 6.80 -0.43
C TRP A 180 0.76 7.31 -0.58
N SER A 181 0.87 8.61 -0.90
CA SER A 181 2.10 9.41 -0.91
C SER A 181 3.16 8.81 -1.83
N LEU A 182 2.73 8.15 -2.90
CA LEU A 182 3.56 7.45 -3.87
C LEU A 182 4.52 6.42 -3.24
N LYS A 183 4.24 6.00 -2.01
CA LYS A 183 5.18 5.19 -1.19
C LYS A 183 4.61 3.84 -0.83
N MET A 184 3.35 3.78 -0.39
CA MET A 184 2.78 2.56 0.20
C MET A 184 1.31 2.41 -0.13
N TYR A 185 0.86 1.17 -0.24
CA TYR A 185 -0.55 0.84 -0.32
C TYR A 185 -1.12 0.69 1.09
N VAL A 186 -2.34 1.19 1.28
CA VAL A 186 -2.99 1.16 2.58
C VAL A 186 -4.48 0.84 2.45
N LEU A 187 -5.04 0.28 3.52
CA LEU A 187 -6.47 0.36 3.82
C LEU A 187 -6.67 1.44 4.87
N THR A 188 -7.56 2.41 4.62
CA THR A 188 -7.73 3.57 5.51
C THR A 188 -9.05 3.59 6.26
N SER A 189 -9.08 4.44 7.30
CA SER A 189 -10.27 4.81 8.09
C SER A 189 -11.43 5.41 7.28
N PRO A 190 -12.65 5.38 7.85
CA PRO A 190 -13.01 4.98 9.22
C PRO A 190 -12.98 3.47 9.50
N GLY A 191 -13.25 2.58 8.54
CA GLY A 191 -13.43 1.14 8.82
C GLY A 191 -12.25 0.47 9.50
N TRP A 192 -11.01 0.76 9.09
CA TRP A 192 -9.82 0.18 9.74
C TRP A 192 -9.75 0.53 11.23
N LYS A 193 -10.13 1.76 11.59
CA LYS A 193 -10.13 2.22 12.98
C LYS A 193 -11.15 1.46 13.82
N THR A 194 -12.34 1.23 13.27
CA THR A 194 -13.36 0.41 13.92
C THR A 194 -12.88 -1.02 14.08
N PHE A 195 -12.34 -1.61 13.01
CA PHE A 195 -11.83 -2.98 12.98
C PHE A 195 -10.81 -3.23 14.11
N TYR A 196 -9.71 -2.45 14.16
CA TYR A 196 -8.65 -2.76 15.12
C TYR A 196 -9.08 -2.54 16.58
N ARG A 197 -10.06 -1.65 16.84
CA ARG A 197 -10.59 -1.38 18.18
C ARG A 197 -11.51 -2.51 18.65
N GLU A 198 -12.42 -2.96 17.78
CA GLU A 198 -13.36 -4.03 18.10
C GLU A 198 -12.64 -5.37 18.31
N HIS A 199 -11.67 -5.71 17.45
CA HIS A 199 -10.84 -6.90 17.61
C HIS A 199 -9.73 -6.74 18.66
N ARG A 200 -9.62 -5.57 19.31
CA ARG A 200 -8.65 -5.25 20.38
C ARG A 200 -7.20 -5.59 19.97
N LEU A 201 -6.82 -5.18 18.76
CA LEU A 201 -5.52 -5.49 18.19
C LEU A 201 -4.39 -4.75 18.92
N GLU A 202 -3.28 -5.45 19.11
CA GLU A 202 -2.09 -4.98 19.83
C GLU A 202 -0.87 -4.98 18.89
N LYS A 203 -0.11 -3.88 18.91
CA LYS A 203 1.13 -3.77 18.11
C LYS A 203 2.14 -4.82 18.52
N ASP A 204 2.96 -5.26 17.57
CA ASP A 204 4.07 -6.21 17.71
C ASP A 204 3.67 -7.64 18.16
N ILE A 205 2.43 -7.82 18.62
CA ILE A 205 1.83 -9.07 19.11
C ILE A 205 0.91 -9.66 18.03
N ASP A 206 0.00 -8.86 17.50
CA ASP A 206 -1.01 -9.34 16.58
C ASP A 206 -0.51 -9.30 15.13
N ILE A 207 -0.89 -10.35 14.40
CA ILE A 207 -0.61 -10.55 13.00
C ILE A 207 -1.95 -10.60 12.30
N VAL A 208 -2.09 -9.87 11.20
CA VAL A 208 -3.26 -9.94 10.34
C VAL A 208 -2.93 -10.72 9.08
N THR A 209 -3.84 -11.60 8.68
CA THR A 209 -3.84 -12.17 7.32
C THR A 209 -4.85 -11.42 6.49
N VAL A 210 -4.44 -10.96 5.31
CA VAL A 210 -5.22 -10.14 4.40
C VAL A 210 -5.39 -10.86 3.07
N TRP A 211 -6.62 -10.94 2.59
CA TRP A 211 -6.95 -11.35 1.22
C TRP A 211 -7.64 -10.20 0.51
N MET A 212 -7.42 -10.09 -0.79
CA MET A 212 -8.23 -9.26 -1.68
C MET A 212 -8.95 -10.18 -2.67
N PHE A 213 -10.21 -9.90 -2.98
CA PHE A 213 -10.96 -10.70 -3.94
C PHE A 213 -11.98 -9.87 -4.70
N ARG A 214 -12.36 -10.37 -5.87
CA ARG A 214 -13.52 -9.91 -6.63
C ARG A 214 -14.78 -10.58 -6.09
N HIS A 215 -15.74 -9.79 -5.62
CA HIS A 215 -17.04 -10.32 -5.26
C HIS A 215 -17.77 -10.85 -6.51
N ARG A 216 -18.28 -12.08 -6.47
CA ARG A 216 -18.81 -12.75 -7.69
C ARG A 216 -20.02 -12.06 -8.31
N LEU A 217 -20.89 -11.48 -7.49
CA LEU A 217 -22.15 -10.89 -7.97
C LEU A 217 -21.96 -9.44 -8.42
N THR A 218 -21.37 -8.62 -7.55
CA THR A 218 -21.20 -7.17 -7.80
C THR A 218 -19.97 -6.86 -8.63
N GLN A 219 -19.03 -7.81 -8.73
CA GLN A 219 -17.70 -7.61 -9.28
C GLN A 219 -16.89 -6.54 -8.56
N ASN A 220 -17.30 -6.06 -7.38
CA ASN A 220 -16.50 -5.09 -6.61
C ASN A 220 -15.28 -5.76 -5.99
N ILE A 221 -14.23 -4.97 -5.74
CA ILE A 221 -13.10 -5.40 -4.92
C ILE A 221 -13.50 -5.40 -3.44
N CYS A 222 -13.22 -6.51 -2.78
CA CYS A 222 -13.45 -6.73 -1.36
C CYS A 222 -12.17 -7.25 -0.70
N PHE A 223 -12.09 -7.08 0.61
CA PHE A 223 -11.00 -7.60 1.43
C PHE A 223 -11.54 -8.54 2.51
N VAL A 224 -10.71 -9.48 2.95
CA VAL A 224 -10.89 -10.18 4.22
C VAL A 224 -9.67 -9.90 5.08
N ILE A 225 -9.88 -9.57 6.35
CA ILE A 225 -8.82 -9.45 7.35
C ILE A 225 -9.13 -10.38 8.51
N THR A 226 -8.21 -11.28 8.82
CA THR A 226 -8.31 -12.14 10.01
C THR A 226 -7.13 -11.87 10.95
N PRO A 227 -7.39 -11.47 12.21
CA PRO A 227 -6.33 -11.30 13.19
C PRO A 227 -5.97 -12.64 13.84
N ARG A 228 -4.70 -12.81 14.17
CA ARG A 228 -4.18 -13.89 15.01
C ARG A 228 -3.14 -13.35 15.98
N ARG A 229 -3.13 -13.87 17.21
CA ARG A 229 -2.09 -13.54 18.19
C ARG A 229 -0.83 -14.34 17.87
N SER A 230 0.33 -13.69 17.86
CA SER A 230 1.62 -14.38 17.78
C SER A 230 1.83 -15.28 19.01
N PRO A 231 2.26 -16.55 18.85
CA PRO A 231 2.56 -17.45 19.97
C PRO A 231 3.66 -16.93 20.90
N MET A 232 4.49 -15.99 20.43
CA MET A 232 5.57 -15.38 21.23
C MET A 232 5.09 -14.34 22.24
N ALA A 233 3.78 -14.09 22.34
CA ALA A 233 3.19 -13.28 23.41
C ALA A 233 3.17 -14.07 24.74
N LEU A 234 4.35 -14.30 25.33
CA LEU A 234 4.44 -14.83 26.70
C LEU A 234 3.76 -13.84 27.68
N PRO A 235 3.11 -14.34 28.75
CA PRO A 235 2.20 -13.58 29.58
C PRO A 235 2.93 -12.70 30.61
N THR A 236 3.73 -11.73 30.16
CA THR A 236 4.35 -10.76 31.10
C THR A 236 3.39 -9.62 31.46
N GLN A 237 2.29 -9.44 30.73
CA GLN A 237 1.37 -8.29 30.89
C GLN A 237 0.04 -8.60 31.60
N LEU A 238 -0.35 -9.87 31.75
CA LEU A 238 -1.62 -10.23 32.43
C LEU A 238 -1.57 -10.00 33.96
N ASN A 239 -0.39 -10.07 34.57
CA ASN A 239 -0.22 -9.84 36.01
C ASN A 239 -0.37 -8.37 36.45
N ASN A 240 -0.20 -7.41 35.53
CA ASN A 240 -0.35 -6.00 35.85
C ASN A 240 -1.82 -5.54 35.89
N ARG A 241 -2.73 -6.26 35.22
CA ARG A 241 -4.18 -5.96 35.25
C ARG A 241 -4.84 -6.33 36.59
N ARG A 242 -4.41 -7.42 37.23
CA ARG A 242 -4.89 -7.80 38.58
C ARG A 242 -4.40 -6.87 39.68
N LYS A 243 -3.21 -6.27 39.54
CA LYS A 243 -2.67 -5.30 40.52
C LYS A 243 -3.33 -3.93 40.45
N ARG A 244 -3.76 -3.46 39.26
CA ARG A 244 -4.49 -2.18 39.12
C ARG A 244 -5.92 -2.25 39.67
N GLY A 245 -6.63 -3.36 39.47
CA GLY A 245 -7.96 -3.58 40.07
C GLY A 245 -7.94 -3.68 41.60
N ARG A 246 -6.90 -4.28 42.20
CA ARG A 246 -6.75 -4.36 43.66
C ARG A 246 -6.35 -3.03 44.33
N LYS A 247 -5.56 -2.17 43.66
CA LYS A 247 -5.21 -0.85 44.23
C LYS A 247 -6.41 0.11 44.30
N GLN A 248 -7.34 0.04 43.34
CA GLN A 248 -8.52 0.91 43.34
C GLN A 248 -9.60 0.47 44.33
N GLN A 249 -9.72 -0.83 44.63
CA GLN A 249 -10.64 -1.31 45.68
C GLN A 249 -10.13 -1.09 47.11
N ASN A 250 -8.82 -0.92 47.33
CA ASN A 250 -8.27 -0.63 48.66
C ASN A 250 -8.28 0.87 48.99
N LEU A 251 -8.24 1.75 48.00
CA LEU A 251 -8.33 3.21 48.21
C LEU A 251 -9.75 3.69 48.55
N SER A 252 -10.79 2.96 48.12
CA SER A 252 -12.19 3.25 48.48
C SER A 252 -12.61 2.68 49.85
N LYS A 253 -11.80 1.82 50.47
CA LYS A 253 -12.04 1.25 51.82
C LYS A 253 -11.31 1.95 52.96
N MET A 254 -10.48 2.96 52.68
CA MET A 254 -9.75 3.77 53.68
C MET A 254 -10.32 5.18 53.88
N ARG A 255 -11.51 5.48 53.35
CA ARG A 255 -12.31 6.65 53.74
C ARG A 255 -13.56 6.17 54.48
N ILE A 256 -13.40 5.90 55.78
CA ILE A 256 -14.45 6.00 56.79
C ILE A 256 -13.82 6.81 57.93
#